data_AF-A0A126UZL2-F1
#
_entry.id   AF-A0A126UZL2-F1
#
_cell.length_a   1.000
_cell.length_b   1.000
_cell.length_c   1.000
_cell.angle_alpha   90.00
_cell.angle_beta   90.00
_cell.angle_gamma   90.00
#
_symmetry.space_group_name_H-M   'P 1'
#
loop_
_entity.id
_entity.type
_entity.pdbx_description
1 polymer ?
#
loop_
_entity_poly.entity_id
_entity_poly.type
_entity_poly.pdbx_seq_one_letter_code
_entity_poly.pdbx_strand_id
1 'polypeptide(L)'
;MLPSKGYVDNQNISKRFIGSSNLNLLPYGMIVQTWSNQIVLLDSATGRIVKHNTLPTGEVPISSVNYKHVTIAPDGTLILKSQTRPIGCNIPGTMRIIKCSAQGMTMPNSHLAAVDPNTLEVLHDLDLPAPAASPHIIDMLADQIAIYFGTTEKLYRYFWDPTAKKLSADESWDASGILSEGQTALTAPTIMGEWVAVQTNGLFSTKAASSVVVVHKNDASKRAVIYPFGDTLAAGEISFAPPKAGGDPENNMVYSADMGMRKIAGIKLDQATGAMETAFVIDDISNTFQPSIGPKDKRVLMVTSIRLKSDSQTILESDFTQNQYTEQLTWRDAATGKLLAESDFYAPLTVNSLTTPGYGGRTYFPTAMGRGFYVLQVMPKPAPQQAPAGN
;
A
#
# COMPACT_ATOMS: atom_id res chain seq x y z
N MET A 1 35.90 -10.60 20.09
CA MET A 1 35.18 -9.98 18.96
C MET A 1 33.78 -9.63 19.43
N LEU A 2 33.28 -8.42 19.17
CA LEU A 2 31.86 -8.13 19.35
C LEU A 2 31.08 -8.89 18.26
N PRO A 3 29.90 -9.49 18.58
CA PRO A 3 29.09 -10.13 17.56
C PRO A 3 28.62 -9.07 16.55
N SER A 4 28.76 -9.37 15.26
CA SER A 4 28.26 -8.53 14.16
C SER A 4 26.73 -8.45 14.22
N LYS A 5 26.23 -7.42 14.90
CA LYS A 5 24.81 -7.08 14.90
C LYS A 5 24.44 -6.65 13.48
N GLY A 6 23.46 -7.32 12.88
CA GLY A 6 22.86 -6.90 11.62
C GLY A 6 22.13 -5.58 11.82
N TYR A 7 22.73 -4.48 11.34
CA TYR A 7 22.10 -3.17 11.35
C TYR A 7 21.63 -2.83 9.94
N VAL A 8 20.31 -2.70 9.78
CA VAL A 8 19.70 -2.00 8.64
C VAL A 8 19.82 -0.49 8.89
N ASP A 9 19.98 0.31 7.83
CA ASP A 9 20.22 1.75 7.97
C ASP A 9 19.11 2.48 8.77
N ASN A 10 19.53 3.38 9.65
CA ASN A 10 18.63 4.36 10.26
C ASN A 10 18.56 5.63 9.40
N GLN A 11 17.37 6.15 9.11
CA GLN A 11 17.18 7.37 8.32
C GLN A 11 17.89 8.59 8.93
N ASN A 12 17.94 8.68 10.26
CA ASN A 12 18.56 9.81 10.96
C ASN A 12 20.09 9.79 10.92
N ILE A 13 20.71 8.67 10.52
CA ILE A 13 22.17 8.48 10.49
C ILE A 13 22.69 8.39 9.06
N SER A 14 22.04 7.56 8.23
CA SER A 14 22.49 7.23 6.86
C SER A 14 22.34 8.38 5.85
N LYS A 15 21.52 9.40 6.15
CA LYS A 15 21.08 10.46 5.20
C LYS A 15 20.38 9.96 3.93
N ARG A 16 20.15 8.65 3.80
CA ARG A 16 19.45 8.02 2.67
C ARG A 16 17.95 8.34 2.71
N PHE A 17 17.31 8.32 1.56
CA PHE A 17 15.86 8.18 1.54
C PHE A 17 15.49 6.75 1.97
N ILE A 18 14.74 6.66 3.06
CA ILE A 18 14.14 5.43 3.57
C ILE A 18 12.65 5.74 3.69
N GLY A 19 11.85 5.05 2.89
CA GLY A 19 10.40 5.00 3.04
C GLY A 19 10.00 3.76 3.83
N SER A 20 8.70 3.47 3.89
CA SER A 20 8.22 2.16 4.35
C SER A 20 8.83 1.04 3.48
N SER A 21 8.99 -0.16 4.00
CA SER A 21 9.33 -1.35 3.20
C SER A 21 8.42 -2.52 3.56
N ASN A 22 8.23 -3.46 2.61
CA ASN A 22 7.67 -4.77 2.94
C ASN A 22 8.78 -5.77 3.28
N LEU A 23 8.39 -6.81 4.00
CA LEU A 23 9.23 -7.93 4.40
C LEU A 23 8.62 -9.17 3.77
N ASN A 24 9.41 -9.92 3.00
CA ASN A 24 8.94 -11.15 2.37
C ASN A 24 9.77 -12.34 2.85
N LEU A 25 9.08 -13.42 3.19
CA LEU A 25 9.69 -14.70 3.55
C LEU A 25 9.81 -15.55 2.27
N LEU A 26 11.03 -15.95 1.94
CA LEU A 26 11.34 -16.81 0.81
C LEU A 26 11.02 -18.27 1.18
N PRO A 27 10.72 -19.16 0.22
CA PRO A 27 10.30 -20.54 0.51
C PRO A 27 11.27 -21.36 1.37
N TYR A 28 12.57 -21.02 1.33
CA TYR A 28 13.64 -21.62 2.12
C TYR A 28 13.91 -20.91 3.47
N GLY A 29 12.95 -20.13 3.98
CA GLY A 29 12.99 -19.58 5.34
C GLY A 29 13.88 -18.34 5.53
N MET A 30 14.41 -17.75 4.46
CA MET A 30 15.15 -16.48 4.51
C MET A 30 14.21 -15.30 4.30
N ILE A 31 14.54 -14.16 4.91
CA ILE A 31 13.79 -12.90 4.73
C ILE A 31 14.55 -12.01 3.75
N VAL A 32 13.87 -11.50 2.72
CA VAL A 32 14.40 -10.40 1.90
C VAL A 32 13.83 -9.06 2.38
N GLN A 33 14.71 -8.05 2.48
CA GLN A 33 14.34 -6.69 2.83
C GLN A 33 15.08 -5.66 1.96
N THR A 34 14.38 -4.59 1.59
CA THR A 34 14.94 -3.46 0.83
C THR A 34 14.66 -2.11 1.48
N TRP A 35 15.56 -1.15 1.23
CA TRP A 35 15.42 0.26 1.60
C TRP A 35 16.39 1.09 0.75
N SER A 36 16.11 2.38 0.51
CA SER A 36 17.00 3.22 -0.34
C SER A 36 17.33 2.50 -1.66
N ASN A 37 18.60 2.34 -2.02
CA ASN A 37 19.06 1.45 -3.10
C ASN A 37 19.77 0.19 -2.58
N GLN A 38 19.30 -0.38 -1.47
CA GLN A 38 19.92 -1.50 -0.77
C GLN A 38 18.97 -2.70 -0.74
N ILE A 39 19.53 -3.91 -0.84
CA ILE A 39 18.83 -5.18 -0.66
C ILE A 39 19.65 -6.11 0.24
N VAL A 40 19.00 -6.77 1.19
CA VAL A 40 19.63 -7.77 2.06
C VAL A 40 18.82 -9.06 2.12
N LEU A 41 19.55 -10.14 2.38
CA LEU A 41 19.03 -11.43 2.79
C LEU A 41 19.32 -11.60 4.28
N LEU A 42 18.28 -11.85 5.06
CA LEU A 42 18.30 -12.02 6.50
C LEU A 42 17.98 -13.47 6.87
N ASP A 43 18.81 -14.07 7.71
CA ASP A 43 18.47 -15.31 8.41
C ASP A 43 17.31 -15.04 9.38
N SER A 44 16.17 -15.72 9.17
CA SER A 44 14.93 -15.42 9.92
C SER A 44 14.99 -15.83 11.40
N ALA A 45 15.83 -16.80 11.75
CA ALA A 45 15.97 -17.28 13.12
C ALA A 45 16.85 -16.37 13.99
N THR A 46 17.85 -15.71 13.39
CA THR A 46 18.87 -14.91 14.10
C THR A 46 18.83 -13.42 13.77
N GLY A 47 18.11 -13.01 12.73
CA GLY A 47 18.11 -11.62 12.22
C GLY A 47 19.44 -11.18 11.61
N ARG A 48 20.34 -12.11 11.28
CA ARG A 48 21.66 -11.80 10.70
C ARG A 48 21.53 -11.52 9.22
N ILE A 49 22.15 -10.43 8.77
CA ILE A 49 22.40 -10.19 7.34
C ILE A 49 23.40 -11.25 6.86
N VAL A 50 22.96 -12.12 5.94
CA VAL A 50 23.80 -13.16 5.32
C VAL A 50 24.30 -12.75 3.93
N LYS A 51 23.56 -11.87 3.24
CA LYS A 51 23.97 -11.23 1.98
C LYS A 51 23.44 -9.79 1.92
N HIS A 52 24.15 -8.95 1.19
CA HIS A 52 23.83 -7.53 0.98
C HIS A 52 24.32 -7.13 -0.40
N ASN A 53 23.49 -6.46 -1.18
CA ASN A 53 23.86 -5.86 -2.46
C ASN A 53 23.20 -4.47 -2.63
N THR A 54 23.62 -3.73 -3.65
CA THR A 54 23.01 -2.46 -4.07
C THR A 54 22.16 -2.63 -5.32
N LEU A 55 21.01 -1.97 -5.33
CA LEU A 55 20.07 -1.95 -6.46
C LEU A 55 20.39 -0.76 -7.40
N PRO A 56 20.09 -0.90 -8.70
CA PRO A 56 20.28 0.18 -9.67
C PRO A 56 19.31 1.33 -9.38
N THR A 57 19.68 2.54 -9.78
CA THR A 57 18.88 3.74 -9.50
C THR A 57 18.44 4.49 -10.76
N GLY A 58 18.83 3.99 -11.95
CA GLY A 58 18.76 4.76 -13.18
C GLY A 58 19.47 6.10 -13.03
N GLU A 59 18.89 7.12 -13.65
CA GLU A 59 19.33 8.52 -13.52
C GLU A 59 18.99 9.16 -12.16
N VAL A 60 18.24 8.47 -11.28
CA VAL A 60 17.77 9.04 -10.01
C VAL A 60 18.92 9.10 -8.98
N PRO A 61 19.20 10.26 -8.36
CA PRO A 61 20.19 10.33 -7.28
C PRO A 61 19.84 9.38 -6.12
N ILE A 62 20.84 8.66 -5.59
CA ILE A 62 20.70 7.71 -4.46
C ILE A 62 19.99 8.35 -3.25
N SER A 63 20.16 9.65 -3.05
CA SER A 63 19.50 10.42 -1.99
C SER A 63 17.97 10.54 -2.15
N SER A 64 17.42 10.28 -3.34
CA SER A 64 16.01 10.49 -3.71
C SER A 64 15.29 9.23 -4.20
N VAL A 65 15.90 8.05 -4.06
CA VAL A 65 15.36 6.75 -4.47
C VAL A 65 15.19 5.81 -3.27
N ASN A 66 14.09 5.07 -3.23
CA ASN A 66 13.80 4.06 -2.21
C ASN A 66 13.06 2.86 -2.80
N TYR A 67 13.67 1.68 -2.79
CA TYR A 67 12.99 0.42 -3.08
C TYR A 67 12.05 0.03 -1.94
N LYS A 68 10.83 0.60 -2.01
CA LYS A 68 9.72 0.42 -1.05
C LYS A 68 9.15 -1.01 -1.06
N HIS A 69 9.25 -1.69 -2.20
CA HIS A 69 8.53 -2.94 -2.41
C HIS A 69 9.33 -3.94 -3.23
N VAL A 70 9.45 -5.15 -2.69
CA VAL A 70 9.87 -6.36 -3.39
C VAL A 70 8.70 -7.35 -3.42
N THR A 71 8.45 -7.97 -4.56
CA THR A 71 7.49 -9.06 -4.72
C THR A 71 8.25 -10.29 -5.23
N ILE A 72 7.95 -11.47 -4.69
CA ILE A 72 8.49 -12.73 -5.18
C ILE A 72 7.61 -13.18 -6.35
N ALA A 73 8.19 -13.30 -7.54
CA ALA A 73 7.50 -13.84 -8.72
C ALA A 73 7.31 -15.37 -8.60
N PRO A 74 6.39 -15.98 -9.38
CA PRO A 74 6.11 -17.42 -9.33
C PRO A 74 7.30 -18.34 -9.64
N ASP A 75 8.32 -17.86 -10.37
CA ASP A 75 9.61 -18.55 -10.61
C ASP A 75 10.60 -18.41 -9.43
N GLY A 76 10.26 -17.62 -8.42
CA GLY A 76 11.11 -17.26 -7.28
C GLY A 76 11.93 -15.98 -7.50
N THR A 77 11.94 -15.38 -8.69
CA THR A 77 12.69 -14.15 -8.96
C THR A 77 12.14 -13.00 -8.13
N LEU A 78 13.02 -12.15 -7.60
CA LEU A 78 12.60 -10.94 -6.89
C LEU A 78 12.36 -9.83 -7.91
N ILE A 79 11.14 -9.28 -7.96
CA ILE A 79 10.85 -8.07 -8.72
C ILE A 79 10.78 -6.89 -7.75
N LEU A 80 11.50 -5.82 -8.09
CA LEU A 80 11.68 -4.65 -7.26
C LEU A 80 11.42 -3.39 -8.06
N LYS A 81 10.69 -2.44 -7.47
CA LYS A 81 10.30 -1.20 -8.15
C LYS A 81 10.55 0.00 -7.26
N SER A 82 11.41 0.91 -7.69
CA SER A 82 11.82 2.06 -6.91
C SER A 82 10.68 3.08 -6.73
N GLN A 83 10.58 3.63 -5.52
CA GLN A 83 9.76 4.80 -5.22
C GLN A 83 10.70 6.00 -5.18
N THR A 84 10.39 7.03 -5.96
CA THR A 84 11.16 8.27 -5.99
C THR A 84 10.51 9.35 -5.14
N ARG A 85 11.29 10.39 -4.83
CA ARG A 85 10.80 11.65 -4.24
C ARG A 85 11.31 12.83 -5.07
N PRO A 86 10.68 14.01 -4.99
CA PRO A 86 11.20 15.19 -5.67
C PRO A 86 12.64 15.53 -5.28
N ILE A 87 13.45 15.87 -6.27
CA ILE A 87 14.87 16.21 -6.09
C ILE A 87 14.97 17.49 -5.25
N GLY A 88 15.80 17.50 -4.20
CA GLY A 88 15.93 18.61 -3.25
C GLY A 88 14.96 18.59 -2.06
N CYS A 89 14.03 17.64 -1.97
CA CYS A 89 13.05 17.55 -0.88
C CYS A 89 13.66 17.09 0.48
N ASN A 90 13.77 18.02 1.44
CA ASN A 90 14.54 17.82 2.68
C ASN A 90 13.74 17.37 3.94
N ILE A 91 12.41 17.56 4.00
CA ILE A 91 11.44 17.16 5.09
C ILE A 91 11.55 15.65 5.45
N PRO A 92 11.21 15.10 6.64
CA PRO A 92 11.35 13.65 6.93
C PRO A 92 10.39 12.64 6.21
N GLY A 93 10.80 11.35 6.13
CA GLY A 93 9.92 10.17 5.87
C GLY A 93 9.31 9.99 4.46
N THR A 94 8.37 9.05 4.32
CA THR A 94 7.54 8.85 3.11
C THR A 94 6.71 10.11 2.78
N MET A 95 6.32 10.86 3.82
CA MET A 95 5.55 12.12 3.71
C MET A 95 6.27 13.21 2.90
N ARG A 96 7.59 13.09 2.68
CA ARG A 96 8.39 13.85 1.69
C ARG A 96 7.69 13.93 0.34
N ILE A 97 7.30 12.76 -0.19
CA ILE A 97 6.77 12.60 -1.54
C ILE A 97 5.52 13.46 -1.71
N ILE A 98 4.59 13.30 -0.77
CA ILE A 98 3.28 13.96 -0.79
C ILE A 98 3.44 15.49 -0.64
N LYS A 99 4.19 15.95 0.37
CA LYS A 99 4.35 17.38 0.66
C LYS A 99 5.10 18.13 -0.44
N CYS A 100 6.21 17.59 -0.92
CA CYS A 100 7.01 18.25 -1.95
C CYS A 100 6.32 18.21 -3.33
N SER A 101 5.56 17.16 -3.65
CA SER A 101 4.73 17.13 -4.86
C SER A 101 3.59 18.16 -4.79
N ALA A 102 2.95 18.33 -3.63
CA ALA A 102 1.93 19.37 -3.41
C ALA A 102 2.49 20.80 -3.51
N GLN A 103 3.81 20.98 -3.39
CA GLN A 103 4.53 22.24 -3.66
C GLN A 103 4.94 22.40 -5.13
N GLY A 104 4.51 21.51 -6.03
CA GLY A 104 4.84 21.54 -7.45
C GLY A 104 6.24 21.04 -7.81
N MET A 105 6.95 20.38 -6.88
CA MET A 105 8.28 19.82 -7.18
C MET A 105 8.17 18.54 -8.00
N THR A 106 8.92 18.46 -9.11
CA THR A 106 8.94 17.29 -10.00
C THR A 106 9.52 16.05 -9.32
N MET A 107 8.77 14.93 -9.35
CA MET A 107 9.31 13.61 -9.03
C MET A 107 10.05 13.05 -10.25
N PRO A 108 11.27 12.50 -10.10
CA PRO A 108 11.93 11.79 -11.19
C PRO A 108 11.31 10.40 -11.39
N ASN A 109 11.54 9.82 -12.56
CA ASN A 109 10.98 8.53 -12.94
C ASN A 109 11.42 7.38 -12.04
N SER A 110 10.55 6.38 -11.89
CA SER A 110 10.88 5.16 -11.16
C SER A 110 11.75 4.21 -11.99
N HIS A 111 12.29 3.19 -11.33
CA HIS A 111 13.17 2.19 -11.92
C HIS A 111 12.71 0.79 -11.50
N LEU A 112 12.82 -0.20 -12.38
CA LEU A 112 12.35 -1.58 -12.20
C LEU A 112 13.54 -2.53 -12.33
N ALA A 113 13.68 -3.48 -11.40
CA ALA A 113 14.76 -4.46 -11.39
C ALA A 113 14.24 -5.87 -11.06
N ALA A 114 14.81 -6.86 -11.73
CA ALA A 114 14.68 -8.29 -11.43
C ALA A 114 15.99 -8.77 -10.79
N VAL A 115 15.90 -9.50 -9.68
CA VAL A 115 17.04 -9.88 -8.83
C VAL A 115 16.96 -11.34 -8.42
N ASP A 116 18.09 -12.03 -8.43
CA ASP A 116 18.20 -13.41 -7.97
C ASP A 116 17.93 -13.49 -6.45
N PRO A 117 17.00 -14.35 -5.98
CA PRO A 117 16.64 -14.43 -4.56
C PRO A 117 17.76 -14.98 -3.66
N ASN A 118 18.67 -15.76 -4.23
CA ASN A 118 19.75 -16.42 -3.52
C ASN A 118 21.02 -15.59 -3.50
N THR A 119 21.42 -14.96 -4.61
CA THR A 119 22.66 -14.17 -4.71
C THR A 119 22.46 -12.69 -4.42
N LEU A 120 21.24 -12.17 -4.61
CA LEU A 120 20.90 -10.75 -4.68
C LEU A 120 21.55 -10.02 -5.86
N GLU A 121 22.00 -10.74 -6.89
CA GLU A 121 22.52 -10.14 -8.13
C GLU A 121 21.36 -9.64 -9.00
N VAL A 122 21.56 -8.46 -9.59
CA VAL A 122 20.61 -7.87 -10.55
C VAL A 122 20.70 -8.66 -11.84
N LEU A 123 19.59 -9.28 -12.25
CA LEU A 123 19.49 -10.08 -13.46
C LEU A 123 19.19 -9.19 -14.68
N HIS A 124 18.32 -8.21 -14.50
CA HIS A 124 17.97 -7.19 -15.49
C HIS A 124 17.29 -6.01 -14.80
N ASP A 125 17.45 -4.82 -15.35
CA ASP A 125 16.83 -3.60 -14.88
C ASP A 125 16.47 -2.65 -16.03
N LEU A 126 15.58 -1.69 -15.77
CA LEU A 126 15.19 -0.64 -16.72
C LEU A 126 14.59 0.58 -16.01
N ASP A 127 14.72 1.73 -16.66
CA ASP A 127 13.98 2.93 -16.28
C ASP A 127 12.50 2.85 -16.71
N LEU A 128 11.62 3.36 -15.85
CA LEU A 128 10.20 3.50 -16.16
C LEU A 128 9.93 4.86 -16.81
N PRO A 129 8.90 4.99 -17.66
CA PRO A 129 8.60 6.25 -18.35
C PRO A 129 8.02 7.33 -17.43
N ALA A 130 7.57 6.98 -16.22
CA ALA A 130 6.93 7.89 -15.28
C ALA A 130 7.26 7.56 -13.81
N PRO A 131 7.04 8.50 -12.86
CA PRO A 131 7.16 8.25 -11.43
C PRO A 131 6.06 7.29 -10.91
N ALA A 132 6.47 6.19 -10.30
CA ALA A 132 5.57 5.21 -9.67
C ALA A 132 5.68 5.31 -8.13
N ALA A 133 4.85 6.15 -7.52
CA ALA A 133 4.85 6.35 -6.07
C ALA A 133 4.36 5.12 -5.28
N SER A 134 3.49 4.31 -5.88
CA SER A 134 2.83 3.17 -5.25
C SER A 134 3.61 1.85 -5.42
N PRO A 135 3.40 0.85 -4.54
CA PRO A 135 3.83 -0.54 -4.79
C PRO A 135 3.35 -1.10 -6.14
N HIS A 136 4.03 -2.16 -6.61
CA HIS A 136 3.60 -2.98 -7.73
C HIS A 136 2.88 -4.25 -7.23
N ILE A 137 2.27 -5.01 -8.12
CA ILE A 137 1.83 -6.40 -7.88
C ILE A 137 2.24 -7.28 -9.07
N ILE A 138 2.33 -8.59 -8.83
CA ILE A 138 2.55 -9.60 -9.87
C ILE A 138 1.30 -10.47 -9.98
N ASP A 139 0.96 -10.87 -11.19
CA ASP A 139 0.01 -11.96 -11.48
C ASP A 139 0.54 -12.82 -12.64
N MET A 140 0.00 -14.02 -12.80
CA MET A 140 0.20 -14.79 -14.03
C MET A 140 -0.80 -14.32 -15.10
N LEU A 141 -0.29 -14.04 -16.30
CA LEU A 141 -1.09 -13.81 -17.49
C LEU A 141 -0.76 -14.91 -18.49
N ALA A 142 -1.63 -15.92 -18.58
CA ALA A 142 -1.31 -17.20 -19.19
C ALA A 142 -0.01 -17.79 -18.60
N ASP A 143 1.04 -17.94 -19.39
CA ASP A 143 2.37 -18.42 -19.02
C ASP A 143 3.38 -17.31 -18.69
N GLN A 144 2.97 -16.03 -18.80
CA GLN A 144 3.84 -14.87 -18.57
C GLN A 144 3.69 -14.30 -17.15
N ILE A 145 4.81 -13.88 -16.56
CA ILE A 145 4.85 -13.20 -15.26
C ILE A 145 4.58 -11.70 -15.50
N ALA A 146 3.35 -11.27 -15.24
CA ALA A 146 2.89 -9.90 -15.47
C ALA A 146 3.07 -9.04 -14.22
N ILE A 147 3.67 -7.86 -14.38
CA ILE A 147 3.99 -6.89 -13.34
C ILE A 147 3.14 -5.64 -13.57
N TYR A 148 2.27 -5.29 -12.63
CA TYR A 148 1.39 -4.12 -12.72
C TYR A 148 1.77 -3.05 -11.69
N PHE A 149 1.76 -1.78 -12.09
CA PHE A 149 1.94 -0.65 -11.17
C PHE A 149 1.29 0.65 -11.67
N GLY A 150 0.73 1.40 -10.73
CA GLY A 150 0.19 2.73 -10.98
C GLY A 150 1.26 3.82 -10.94
N THR A 151 1.15 4.81 -11.84
CA THR A 151 2.00 6.01 -11.87
C THR A 151 1.18 7.29 -11.65
N THR A 152 1.83 8.45 -11.79
CA THR A 152 1.19 9.77 -11.89
C THR A 152 0.35 9.96 -13.17
N GLU A 153 0.37 9.02 -14.11
CA GLU A 153 -0.22 9.18 -15.45
C GLU A 153 -1.21 8.06 -15.80
N LYS A 154 -0.80 6.80 -15.65
CA LYS A 154 -1.59 5.62 -16.03
C LYS A 154 -1.17 4.36 -15.28
N LEU A 155 -1.92 3.28 -15.50
CA LEU A 155 -1.56 1.94 -15.04
C LEU A 155 -0.68 1.30 -16.12
N TYR A 156 0.49 0.79 -15.73
CA TYR A 156 1.40 0.10 -16.65
C TYR A 156 1.40 -1.40 -16.38
N ARG A 157 1.62 -2.18 -17.46
CA ARG A 157 2.03 -3.58 -17.39
C ARG A 157 3.43 -3.76 -18.00
N TYR A 158 4.23 -4.57 -17.31
CA TYR A 158 5.51 -5.09 -17.77
C TYR A 158 5.51 -6.61 -17.62
N PHE A 159 6.41 -7.30 -18.32
CA PHE A 159 6.63 -8.74 -18.18
C PHE A 159 8.04 -9.04 -17.69
N TRP A 160 8.17 -10.14 -16.94
CA TRP A 160 9.42 -10.82 -16.68
C TRP A 160 9.48 -12.12 -17.49
N ASP A 161 10.48 -12.25 -18.35
CA ASP A 161 10.85 -13.50 -19.01
C ASP A 161 11.95 -14.20 -18.18
N PRO A 162 11.65 -15.33 -17.51
CA PRO A 162 12.63 -16.05 -16.69
C PRO A 162 13.68 -16.80 -17.53
N THR A 163 13.41 -17.08 -18.81
CA THR A 163 14.31 -17.81 -19.71
C THR A 163 15.34 -16.86 -20.32
N ALA A 164 14.88 -15.73 -20.86
CA ALA A 164 15.77 -14.67 -21.34
C ALA A 164 16.37 -13.82 -20.20
N LYS A 165 15.87 -13.99 -18.97
CA LYS A 165 16.16 -13.16 -17.80
C LYS A 165 15.97 -11.67 -18.11
N LYS A 166 14.82 -11.29 -18.68
CA LYS A 166 14.60 -9.96 -19.24
C LYS A 166 13.29 -9.32 -18.78
N LEU A 167 13.35 -8.04 -18.42
CA LEU A 167 12.17 -7.20 -18.23
C LEU A 167 11.79 -6.51 -19.56
N SER A 168 10.50 -6.40 -19.83
CA SER A 168 9.96 -5.70 -21.02
C SER A 168 8.65 -4.99 -20.69
N ALA A 169 8.41 -3.85 -21.35
CA ALA A 169 7.11 -3.18 -21.30
C ALA A 169 6.08 -3.95 -22.13
N ASP A 170 4.81 -3.94 -21.73
CA ASP A 170 3.72 -4.36 -22.60
C ASP A 170 3.10 -3.16 -23.32
N GLU A 171 3.52 -2.93 -24.55
CA GLU A 171 2.99 -1.86 -25.40
C GLU A 171 1.59 -2.20 -25.98
N SER A 172 1.13 -3.45 -25.89
CA SER A 172 -0.19 -3.87 -26.39
C SER A 172 -1.34 -3.57 -25.43
N TRP A 173 -1.04 -3.29 -24.16
CA TRP A 173 -2.02 -3.07 -23.09
C TRP A 173 -2.01 -1.62 -22.62
N ASP A 174 -2.66 -0.73 -23.38
CA ASP A 174 -2.71 0.69 -23.03
C ASP A 174 -3.86 1.02 -22.06
N ALA A 175 -3.56 1.01 -20.77
CA ALA A 175 -4.47 1.44 -19.71
C ALA A 175 -4.34 2.96 -19.41
N SER A 176 -4.24 3.79 -20.46
CA SER A 176 -4.18 5.26 -20.38
C SER A 176 -5.54 5.90 -20.09
N GLY A 177 -5.57 7.15 -19.61
CA GLY A 177 -6.83 7.88 -19.37
C GLY A 177 -7.73 7.25 -18.29
N ILE A 178 -7.11 6.61 -17.28
CA ILE A 178 -7.78 6.15 -16.04
C ILE A 178 -8.04 7.34 -15.10
N LEU A 179 -7.11 8.30 -15.07
CA LEU A 179 -7.23 9.53 -14.29
C LEU A 179 -8.15 10.51 -15.01
N SER A 180 -9.26 10.88 -14.38
CA SER A 180 -10.09 12.00 -14.82
C SER A 180 -9.42 13.34 -14.52
N GLU A 181 -9.90 14.43 -15.15
CA GLU A 181 -9.36 15.76 -14.89
C GLU A 181 -9.41 16.11 -13.39
N GLY A 182 -8.30 16.66 -12.87
CA GLY A 182 -8.17 17.00 -11.46
C GLY A 182 -7.83 15.82 -10.54
N GLN A 183 -7.92 14.57 -10.99
CA GLN A 183 -7.40 13.44 -10.23
C GLN A 183 -5.86 13.35 -10.33
N THR A 184 -5.24 12.66 -9.39
CA THR A 184 -3.79 12.45 -9.32
C THR A 184 -3.43 10.98 -9.13
N ALA A 185 -2.13 10.69 -9.01
CA ALA A 185 -1.49 9.37 -9.10
C ALA A 185 -2.29 8.17 -8.59
N LEU A 186 -2.14 7.05 -9.30
CA LEU A 186 -2.79 5.79 -8.94
C LEU A 186 -2.19 5.15 -7.69
N THR A 187 -3.05 4.54 -6.88
CA THR A 187 -2.64 3.70 -5.75
C THR A 187 -2.03 2.38 -6.23
N ALA A 188 -1.61 1.52 -5.30
CA ALA A 188 -1.07 0.22 -5.70
C ALA A 188 -2.19 -0.69 -6.26
N PRO A 189 -1.92 -1.46 -7.32
CA PRO A 189 -2.91 -2.34 -7.91
C PRO A 189 -3.26 -3.56 -7.05
N THR A 190 -4.50 -3.99 -7.19
CA THR A 190 -5.09 -5.20 -6.59
C THR A 190 -5.60 -6.11 -7.69
N ILE A 191 -5.18 -7.38 -7.67
CA ILE A 191 -5.69 -8.40 -8.59
C ILE A 191 -7.03 -8.91 -8.06
N MET A 192 -8.04 -8.87 -8.91
CA MET A 192 -9.43 -9.24 -8.62
C MET A 192 -9.93 -10.18 -9.72
N GLY A 193 -9.40 -11.41 -9.75
CA GLY A 193 -9.68 -12.36 -10.83
C GLY A 193 -9.08 -11.86 -12.15
N GLU A 194 -9.91 -11.67 -13.17
CA GLU A 194 -9.46 -11.17 -14.49
C GLU A 194 -9.28 -9.64 -14.56
N TRP A 195 -9.42 -8.95 -13.42
CA TRP A 195 -9.38 -7.49 -13.33
C TRP A 195 -8.23 -7.00 -12.45
N VAL A 196 -7.62 -5.89 -12.85
CA VAL A 196 -6.68 -5.11 -12.03
C VAL A 196 -7.41 -3.87 -11.52
N ALA A 197 -7.64 -3.81 -10.21
CA ALA A 197 -8.26 -2.68 -9.54
C ALA A 197 -7.20 -1.69 -9.04
N VAL A 198 -7.44 -0.40 -9.23
CA VAL A 198 -6.67 0.73 -8.68
C VAL A 198 -7.61 1.78 -8.13
N GLN A 199 -7.16 2.56 -7.15
CA GLN A 199 -7.83 3.79 -6.73
C GLN A 199 -7.04 5.01 -7.26
N THR A 200 -7.71 6.11 -7.54
CA THR A 200 -7.09 7.39 -7.93
C THR A 200 -6.79 8.24 -6.69
N ASN A 201 -6.06 9.36 -6.84
CA ASN A 201 -5.70 10.26 -5.75
C ASN A 201 -4.83 9.61 -4.64
N GLY A 202 -3.89 8.76 -5.02
CA GLY A 202 -2.75 8.34 -4.19
C GLY A 202 -1.78 9.47 -3.85
N LEU A 203 -1.95 10.65 -4.46
CA LEU A 203 -1.47 11.95 -3.99
C LEU A 203 -2.67 12.88 -3.76
N PHE A 204 -2.46 14.02 -3.12
CA PHE A 204 -3.54 14.97 -2.85
C PHE A 204 -4.23 15.46 -4.12
N SER A 205 -5.57 15.49 -4.11
CA SER A 205 -6.36 16.34 -4.99
C SER A 205 -7.21 17.33 -4.17
N THR A 206 -7.22 18.58 -4.61
CA THR A 206 -8.18 19.63 -4.20
C THR A 206 -9.18 19.94 -5.31
N LYS A 207 -9.21 19.11 -6.38
CA LYS A 207 -9.95 19.37 -7.62
C LYS A 207 -11.01 18.32 -7.95
N ALA A 208 -10.78 17.06 -7.59
CA ALA A 208 -11.66 15.95 -7.92
C ALA A 208 -11.64 14.86 -6.84
N ALA A 209 -12.78 14.18 -6.63
CA ALA A 209 -12.89 13.05 -5.72
C ALA A 209 -12.10 11.82 -6.22
N SER A 210 -11.77 10.90 -5.32
CA SER A 210 -11.16 9.63 -5.73
C SER A 210 -12.21 8.69 -6.34
N SER A 211 -11.74 7.83 -7.25
CA SER A 211 -12.52 6.75 -7.85
C SER A 211 -11.76 5.44 -7.76
N VAL A 212 -12.49 4.33 -7.81
CA VAL A 212 -11.92 3.02 -8.08
C VAL A 212 -12.13 2.70 -9.55
N VAL A 213 -11.08 2.23 -10.21
CA VAL A 213 -11.10 1.82 -11.62
C VAL A 213 -10.62 0.38 -11.69
N VAL A 214 -11.35 -0.45 -12.43
CA VAL A 214 -10.94 -1.81 -12.79
C VAL A 214 -10.62 -1.88 -14.27
N VAL A 215 -9.55 -2.58 -14.63
CA VAL A 215 -9.12 -2.79 -16.02
C VAL A 215 -8.90 -4.28 -16.25
N HIS A 216 -9.46 -4.83 -17.33
CA HIS A 216 -9.35 -6.26 -17.63
C HIS A 216 -7.93 -6.62 -18.07
N LYS A 217 -7.38 -7.71 -17.52
CA LYS A 217 -6.01 -8.16 -17.82
C LYS A 217 -5.80 -8.38 -19.32
N ASN A 218 -6.70 -9.07 -20.01
CA ASN A 218 -6.49 -9.38 -21.43
C ASN A 218 -6.86 -8.23 -22.40
N ASP A 219 -7.43 -7.12 -21.91
CA ASP A 219 -8.01 -6.08 -22.78
C ASP A 219 -8.16 -4.75 -22.01
N ALA A 220 -7.22 -3.82 -22.19
CA ALA A 220 -7.22 -2.54 -21.47
C ALA A 220 -8.41 -1.63 -21.81
N SER A 221 -9.10 -1.87 -22.94
CA SER A 221 -10.29 -1.10 -23.31
C SER A 221 -11.51 -1.49 -22.46
N LYS A 222 -11.54 -2.73 -21.95
CA LYS A 222 -12.52 -3.18 -20.97
C LYS A 222 -12.13 -2.68 -19.59
N ARG A 223 -12.82 -1.62 -19.18
CA ARG A 223 -12.64 -0.98 -17.89
C ARG A 223 -13.95 -0.39 -17.37
N ALA A 224 -14.05 -0.27 -16.06
CA ALA A 224 -15.15 0.42 -15.40
C ALA A 224 -14.61 1.32 -14.28
N VAL A 225 -15.33 2.39 -13.99
CA VAL A 225 -15.03 3.36 -12.94
C VAL A 225 -16.22 3.49 -12.01
N ILE A 226 -15.96 3.63 -10.71
CA ILE A 226 -16.96 3.97 -9.70
C ILE A 226 -16.42 5.06 -8.77
N TYR A 227 -17.29 5.98 -8.39
CA TYR A 227 -17.04 7.03 -7.41
C TYR A 227 -17.78 6.69 -6.11
N PRO A 228 -17.23 5.82 -5.25
CA PRO A 228 -17.97 5.25 -4.12
C PRO A 228 -18.35 6.30 -3.06
N PHE A 229 -17.72 7.49 -3.10
CA PHE A 229 -17.88 8.56 -2.12
C PHE A 229 -18.61 9.80 -2.67
N GLY A 230 -18.97 9.79 -3.96
CA GLY A 230 -19.31 10.97 -4.76
C GLY A 230 -18.21 11.29 -5.79
N ASP A 231 -18.59 11.92 -6.91
CA ASP A 231 -17.71 12.31 -8.02
C ASP A 231 -17.07 13.71 -7.85
N THR A 232 -17.59 14.47 -6.90
CA THR A 232 -17.26 15.87 -6.63
C THR A 232 -16.74 16.04 -5.21
N LEU A 233 -15.89 17.05 -5.00
CA LEU A 233 -15.44 17.48 -3.68
C LEU A 233 -16.30 18.65 -3.19
N ALA A 234 -16.65 18.65 -1.90
CA ALA A 234 -17.23 19.82 -1.26
C ALA A 234 -16.23 20.98 -1.17
N ALA A 235 -16.72 22.20 -1.01
CA ALA A 235 -15.87 23.39 -0.91
C ALA A 235 -14.91 23.29 0.30
N GLY A 236 -13.60 23.26 0.03
CA GLY A 236 -12.56 23.10 1.06
C GLY A 236 -12.25 21.65 1.44
N GLU A 237 -12.94 20.67 0.86
CA GLU A 237 -12.61 19.24 0.98
C GLU A 237 -11.38 18.89 0.14
N ILE A 238 -10.70 17.80 0.51
CA ILE A 238 -9.59 17.23 -0.24
C ILE A 238 -9.87 15.73 -0.45
N SER A 239 -9.37 15.16 -1.54
CA SER A 239 -9.28 13.71 -1.70
C SER A 239 -7.84 13.27 -1.51
N PHE A 240 -7.67 12.19 -0.73
CA PHE A 240 -6.39 11.54 -0.54
C PHE A 240 -6.55 10.08 -0.13
N ALA A 241 -6.18 9.19 -1.03
CA ALA A 241 -6.21 7.74 -0.88
C ALA A 241 -4.78 7.16 -0.83
N PRO A 242 -4.00 7.35 0.24
CA PRO A 242 -2.65 6.79 0.33
C PRO A 242 -2.54 5.25 0.30
N PRO A 243 -3.52 4.44 0.75
CA PRO A 243 -3.36 2.99 0.76
C PRO A 243 -3.67 2.37 -0.60
N LYS A 244 -3.19 1.14 -0.78
CA LYS A 244 -3.74 0.21 -1.77
C LYS A 244 -5.21 -0.07 -1.44
N ALA A 245 -6.08 -0.10 -2.45
CA ALA A 245 -7.45 -0.59 -2.26
C ALA A 245 -7.41 -2.07 -1.83
N GLY A 246 -8.00 -2.41 -0.68
CA GLY A 246 -8.12 -3.79 -0.23
C GLY A 246 -8.86 -4.68 -1.25
N GLY A 247 -8.67 -6.00 -1.16
CA GLY A 247 -9.31 -6.96 -2.05
C GLY A 247 -9.71 -8.25 -1.34
N ASP A 248 -10.84 -8.78 -1.74
CA ASP A 248 -11.29 -10.15 -1.48
C ASP A 248 -11.80 -10.75 -2.81
N PRO A 249 -10.91 -11.36 -3.61
CA PRO A 249 -11.29 -11.97 -4.88
C PRO A 249 -12.28 -13.13 -4.72
N GLU A 250 -12.31 -13.81 -3.57
CA GLU A 250 -13.24 -14.93 -3.36
C GLU A 250 -14.70 -14.45 -3.26
N ASN A 251 -14.93 -13.24 -2.73
CA ASN A 251 -16.24 -12.61 -2.65
C ASN A 251 -16.47 -11.51 -3.71
N ASN A 252 -15.51 -11.28 -4.60
CA ASN A 252 -15.50 -10.20 -5.58
C ASN A 252 -15.65 -8.80 -4.94
N MET A 253 -15.01 -8.56 -3.78
CA MET A 253 -15.08 -7.28 -3.08
C MET A 253 -13.76 -6.51 -3.18
N VAL A 254 -13.85 -5.22 -3.49
CA VAL A 254 -12.76 -4.23 -3.39
C VAL A 254 -13.07 -3.30 -2.22
N TYR A 255 -12.06 -2.93 -1.45
CA TYR A 255 -12.18 -2.01 -0.32
C TYR A 255 -11.44 -0.72 -0.63
N SER A 256 -12.14 0.40 -0.54
CA SER A 256 -11.62 1.73 -0.85
C SER A 256 -11.62 2.57 0.42
N ALA A 257 -10.59 3.39 0.61
CA ALA A 257 -10.55 4.40 1.67
C ALA A 257 -10.02 5.72 1.11
N ASP A 258 -10.71 6.81 1.41
CA ASP A 258 -10.22 8.17 1.15
C ASP A 258 -10.15 8.90 2.49
N MET A 259 -8.92 9.12 2.97
CA MET A 259 -8.71 9.82 4.24
C MET A 259 -9.24 11.25 4.15
N GLY A 260 -9.02 11.90 3.00
CA GLY A 260 -9.42 13.28 2.74
C GLY A 260 -10.93 13.48 2.85
N MET A 261 -11.68 12.61 2.18
CA MET A 261 -13.16 12.59 2.17
C MET A 261 -13.76 11.88 3.39
N ARG A 262 -12.94 11.40 4.33
CA ARG A 262 -13.35 10.75 5.60
C ARG A 262 -14.28 9.54 5.41
N LYS A 263 -14.06 8.76 4.34
CA LYS A 263 -14.96 7.66 3.96
C LYS A 263 -14.23 6.40 3.55
N ILE A 264 -14.90 5.28 3.78
CA ILE A 264 -14.43 3.93 3.44
C ILE A 264 -15.60 3.15 2.84
N ALA A 265 -15.36 2.40 1.76
CA ALA A 265 -16.39 1.67 1.04
C ALA A 265 -16.00 0.23 0.76
N GLY A 266 -17.00 -0.64 0.78
CA GLY A 266 -16.96 -1.95 0.14
C GLY A 266 -17.64 -1.87 -1.21
N ILE A 267 -16.96 -2.33 -2.25
CA ILE A 267 -17.38 -2.25 -3.65
C ILE A 267 -17.43 -3.68 -4.18
N LYS A 268 -18.58 -4.11 -4.65
CA LYS A 268 -18.76 -5.40 -5.31
C LYS A 268 -18.39 -5.27 -6.78
N LEU A 269 -17.65 -6.23 -7.30
CA LEU A 269 -17.25 -6.34 -8.71
C LEU A 269 -17.99 -7.50 -9.37
N ASP A 270 -18.63 -7.26 -10.51
CA ASP A 270 -19.02 -8.33 -11.43
C ASP A 270 -17.81 -8.75 -12.25
N GLN A 271 -17.34 -9.98 -12.02
CA GLN A 271 -16.20 -10.57 -12.72
C GLN A 271 -16.42 -10.71 -14.24
N ALA A 272 -17.68 -10.87 -14.69
CA ALA A 272 -17.97 -11.09 -16.11
C ALA A 272 -17.97 -9.80 -16.92
N THR A 273 -18.39 -8.69 -16.32
CA THR A 273 -18.60 -7.40 -17.03
C THR A 273 -17.65 -6.29 -16.59
N GLY A 274 -17.03 -6.41 -15.41
CA GLY A 274 -16.28 -5.34 -14.76
C GLY A 274 -17.17 -4.31 -14.04
N ALA A 275 -18.50 -4.45 -14.10
CA ALA A 275 -19.42 -3.53 -13.44
C ALA A 275 -19.17 -3.53 -11.92
N MET A 276 -19.23 -2.33 -11.32
CA MET A 276 -19.02 -2.14 -9.89
C MET A 276 -20.24 -1.54 -9.22
N GLU A 277 -20.52 -1.99 -7.99
CA GLU A 277 -21.62 -1.52 -7.15
C GLU A 277 -21.10 -1.23 -5.75
N THR A 278 -21.44 -0.08 -5.17
CA THR A 278 -21.10 0.22 -3.77
C THR A 278 -22.01 -0.59 -2.84
N ALA A 279 -21.45 -1.60 -2.18
CA ALA A 279 -22.18 -2.45 -1.23
C ALA A 279 -22.40 -1.75 0.12
N PHE A 280 -21.44 -0.93 0.56
CA PHE A 280 -21.56 -0.07 1.74
C PHE A 280 -20.62 1.13 1.66
N VAL A 281 -20.98 2.20 2.36
CA VAL A 281 -20.10 3.31 2.71
C VAL A 281 -20.19 3.51 4.22
N ILE A 282 -19.07 3.79 4.87
CA ILE A 282 -18.98 4.23 6.26
C ILE A 282 -18.23 5.56 6.32
N ASP A 283 -18.70 6.47 7.18
CA ASP A 283 -17.96 7.68 7.55
C ASP A 283 -16.90 7.26 8.58
N ASP A 284 -15.65 7.17 8.13
CA ASP A 284 -14.51 6.71 8.92
C ASP A 284 -13.20 7.21 8.29
N ILE A 285 -12.20 7.52 9.11
CA ILE A 285 -10.95 8.14 8.65
C ILE A 285 -9.82 7.11 8.75
N SER A 286 -9.36 6.59 7.61
CA SER A 286 -8.23 5.65 7.57
C SER A 286 -7.16 6.06 6.58
N ASN A 287 -5.89 5.86 6.97
CA ASN A 287 -4.71 6.03 6.11
C ASN A 287 -3.86 4.76 5.99
N THR A 288 -4.36 3.63 6.51
CA THR A 288 -3.73 2.31 6.48
C THR A 288 -4.36 1.42 5.40
N PHE A 289 -3.71 0.30 5.08
CA PHE A 289 -4.27 -0.70 4.16
C PHE A 289 -5.50 -1.39 4.78
N GLN A 290 -6.45 -1.84 3.94
CA GLN A 290 -7.65 -2.57 4.36
C GLN A 290 -7.58 -4.08 3.99
N PRO A 291 -6.75 -4.90 4.66
CA PRO A 291 -6.73 -6.33 4.43
C PRO A 291 -7.99 -6.99 4.98
N SER A 292 -8.30 -8.13 4.39
CA SER A 292 -9.39 -9.01 4.78
C SER A 292 -8.81 -10.32 5.34
N ILE A 293 -9.48 -10.91 6.34
CA ILE A 293 -9.06 -12.16 7.00
C ILE A 293 -10.26 -13.07 7.27
N GLY A 294 -9.97 -14.34 7.60
CA GLY A 294 -10.99 -15.36 7.82
C GLY A 294 -11.48 -16.03 6.53
N PRO A 295 -12.37 -17.04 6.62
CA PRO A 295 -12.90 -17.75 5.46
C PRO A 295 -13.89 -16.89 4.67
N LYS A 296 -14.13 -17.24 3.41
CA LYS A 296 -15.03 -16.55 2.47
C LYS A 296 -16.40 -16.18 3.07
N ASP A 297 -17.04 -17.10 3.79
CA ASP A 297 -18.39 -16.94 4.37
C ASP A 297 -18.44 -16.01 5.60
N LYS A 298 -17.29 -15.70 6.20
CA LYS A 298 -17.15 -14.90 7.44
C LYS A 298 -15.98 -13.94 7.33
N ARG A 299 -15.78 -13.35 6.15
CA ARG A 299 -14.65 -12.46 5.91
C ARG A 299 -14.75 -11.23 6.82
N VAL A 300 -13.66 -10.93 7.50
CA VAL A 300 -13.52 -9.76 8.35
C VAL A 300 -12.58 -8.77 7.67
N LEU A 301 -13.06 -7.54 7.46
CA LEU A 301 -12.29 -6.40 7.00
C LEU A 301 -11.65 -5.72 8.21
N MET A 302 -10.34 -5.46 8.16
CA MET A 302 -9.63 -4.70 9.19
C MET A 302 -9.38 -3.28 8.72
N VAL A 303 -9.81 -2.30 9.52
CA VAL A 303 -9.79 -0.88 9.15
C VAL A 303 -9.41 -0.05 10.37
N THR A 304 -8.47 0.88 10.22
CA THR A 304 -8.15 1.82 11.30
C THR A 304 -9.06 3.05 11.25
N SER A 305 -9.45 3.56 12.41
CA SER A 305 -10.34 4.69 12.57
C SER A 305 -9.63 5.81 13.33
N ILE A 306 -9.36 6.92 12.64
CA ILE A 306 -8.67 8.10 13.17
C ILE A 306 -9.70 9.04 13.80
N ARG A 307 -9.49 9.35 15.07
CA ARG A 307 -10.22 10.36 15.83
C ARG A 307 -9.38 11.62 16.00
N LEU A 308 -9.85 12.69 15.39
CA LEU A 308 -9.30 14.04 15.51
C LEU A 308 -9.54 14.60 16.92
N LYS A 309 -8.74 15.59 17.34
CA LYS A 309 -8.87 16.22 18.66
C LYS A 309 -10.10 17.12 18.79
N SER A 310 -10.55 17.71 17.69
CA SER A 310 -11.74 18.56 17.60
C SER A 310 -12.30 18.55 16.19
N ASP A 311 -13.59 18.85 16.05
CA ASP A 311 -14.28 18.88 14.75
C ASP A 311 -13.71 19.95 13.80
N SER A 312 -13.13 21.01 14.37
CA SER A 312 -12.44 22.09 13.66
C SER A 312 -11.06 21.71 13.12
N GLN A 313 -10.48 20.58 13.54
CA GLN A 313 -9.15 20.16 13.10
C GLN A 313 -9.23 19.57 11.69
N THR A 314 -8.38 20.04 10.78
CA THR A 314 -8.25 19.41 9.46
C THR A 314 -7.36 18.17 9.53
N ILE A 315 -7.55 17.24 8.58
CA ILE A 315 -6.69 16.07 8.41
C ILE A 315 -5.23 16.48 8.13
N LEU A 316 -5.05 17.59 7.39
CA LEU A 316 -3.74 18.16 7.10
C LEU A 316 -3.02 18.61 8.37
N GLU A 317 -3.73 19.27 9.29
CA GLU A 317 -3.14 19.66 10.58
C GLU A 317 -2.86 18.43 11.47
N SER A 318 -3.82 17.52 11.62
CA SER A 318 -3.73 16.40 12.54
C SER A 318 -2.62 15.41 12.19
N ASP A 319 -2.56 14.99 10.91
CA ASP A 319 -1.67 13.92 10.44
C ASP A 319 -0.32 14.44 9.98
N PHE A 320 -0.27 15.60 9.31
CA PHE A 320 0.94 16.01 8.59
C PHE A 320 1.86 16.91 9.42
N THR A 321 1.43 17.44 10.57
CA THR A 321 2.25 18.42 11.33
C THR A 321 2.70 17.95 12.71
N GLN A 322 1.87 17.22 13.46
CA GLN A 322 2.10 17.05 14.90
C GLN A 322 1.71 15.66 15.47
N ASN A 323 1.26 14.69 14.66
CA ASN A 323 0.70 13.40 15.11
C ASN A 323 -0.39 13.61 16.20
N GLN A 324 -1.28 14.59 15.98
CA GLN A 324 -2.25 15.03 16.97
C GLN A 324 -3.64 14.48 16.69
N TYR A 325 -3.73 13.15 16.78
CA TYR A 325 -4.96 12.36 16.76
C TYR A 325 -4.80 11.12 17.64
N THR A 326 -5.89 10.39 17.86
CA THR A 326 -5.85 9.01 18.34
C THR A 326 -6.43 8.09 17.29
N GLU A 327 -6.06 6.81 17.30
CA GLU A 327 -6.49 5.84 16.30
C GLU A 327 -6.95 4.56 16.99
N GLN A 328 -7.94 3.86 16.43
CA GLN A 328 -8.35 2.53 16.89
C GLN A 328 -8.35 1.55 15.71
N LEU A 329 -8.27 0.25 15.98
CA LEU A 329 -8.50 -0.80 14.98
C LEU A 329 -9.94 -1.27 15.09
N THR A 330 -10.63 -1.34 13.95
CA THR A 330 -11.95 -1.94 13.83
C THR A 330 -11.87 -3.23 13.01
N TRP A 331 -12.61 -4.24 13.46
CA TRP A 331 -12.91 -5.45 12.72
C TRP A 331 -14.36 -5.35 12.28
N ARG A 332 -14.58 -5.41 10.97
CA ARG A 332 -15.89 -5.21 10.34
C ARG A 332 -16.25 -6.42 9.50
N ASP A 333 -17.54 -6.70 9.38
CA ASP A 333 -18.05 -7.65 8.40
C ASP A 333 -17.70 -7.14 7.00
N ALA A 334 -16.97 -7.94 6.22
CA ALA A 334 -16.38 -7.47 4.98
C ALA A 334 -17.38 -7.37 3.81
N ALA A 335 -18.61 -7.86 3.97
CA ALA A 335 -19.68 -7.73 2.98
C ALA A 335 -20.56 -6.49 3.25
N THR A 336 -20.70 -6.07 4.51
CA THR A 336 -21.66 -5.04 4.94
C THR A 336 -21.04 -3.82 5.65
N GLY A 337 -19.76 -3.86 6.01
CA GLY A 337 -19.08 -2.80 6.76
C GLY A 337 -19.45 -2.72 8.24
N LYS A 338 -20.38 -3.57 8.69
CA LYS A 338 -20.89 -3.63 10.06
C LYS A 338 -19.76 -3.90 11.07
N LEU A 339 -19.67 -3.08 12.11
CA LEU A 339 -18.71 -3.28 13.19
C LEU A 339 -18.96 -4.61 13.94
N LEU A 340 -17.90 -5.40 14.11
CA LEU A 340 -17.89 -6.67 14.85
C LEU A 340 -17.13 -6.52 16.17
N ALA A 341 -15.99 -5.83 16.13
CA ALA A 341 -15.18 -5.49 17.30
C ALA A 341 -14.37 -4.21 17.03
N GLU A 342 -13.94 -3.56 18.09
CA GLU A 342 -13.01 -2.42 18.07
C GLU A 342 -12.00 -2.54 19.22
N SER A 343 -10.84 -1.93 19.06
CA SER A 343 -9.87 -1.74 20.14
C SER A 343 -10.17 -0.45 20.91
N ASP A 344 -9.55 -0.28 22.07
CA ASP A 344 -9.37 1.05 22.64
C ASP A 344 -8.61 1.98 21.65
N PHE A 345 -8.81 3.29 21.81
CA PHE A 345 -8.00 4.30 21.12
C PHE A 345 -6.56 4.32 21.65
N TYR A 346 -5.61 4.41 20.72
CA TYR A 346 -4.17 4.44 20.98
C TYR A 346 -3.48 5.56 20.17
N ALA A 347 -2.16 5.69 20.32
CA ALA A 347 -1.39 6.73 19.64
C ALA A 347 -1.17 6.40 18.14
N PRO A 348 -1.05 7.42 17.26
CA PRO A 348 -1.02 7.26 15.81
C PRO A 348 -0.17 6.11 15.26
N LEU A 349 -0.70 5.44 14.23
CA LEU A 349 0.01 4.45 13.44
C LEU A 349 0.79 5.10 12.31
N THR A 350 1.73 4.33 11.74
CA THR A 350 2.48 4.79 10.58
C THR A 350 1.55 4.89 9.36
N VAL A 351 1.43 6.10 8.78
CA VAL A 351 0.69 6.35 7.53
C VAL A 351 1.11 5.35 6.45
N ASN A 352 0.15 4.78 5.72
CA ASN A 352 0.40 3.81 4.65
C ASN A 352 1.20 2.57 5.17
N SER A 353 0.83 2.08 6.35
CA SER A 353 1.28 0.79 6.92
C SER A 353 0.17 -0.26 6.86
N LEU A 354 0.57 -1.54 6.83
CA LEU A 354 -0.34 -2.67 6.80
C LEU A 354 -0.74 -3.07 8.22
N THR A 355 -2.06 -3.17 8.44
CA THR A 355 -2.73 -3.82 9.58
C THR A 355 -2.42 -5.32 9.60
N THR A 356 -1.19 -5.69 9.96
CA THR A 356 -0.60 -7.00 9.61
C THR A 356 -1.21 -8.12 10.45
N PRO A 357 -1.98 -9.06 9.88
CA PRO A 357 -2.48 -10.22 10.61
C PRO A 357 -1.34 -11.18 10.93
N GLY A 358 -1.44 -11.90 12.05
CA GLY A 358 -0.48 -12.90 12.48
C GLY A 358 -1.10 -14.01 13.31
N TYR A 359 -0.24 -14.93 13.76
CA TYR A 359 -0.66 -16.17 14.42
C TYR A 359 -1.49 -15.94 15.69
N GLY A 360 -2.52 -16.77 15.87
CA GLY A 360 -3.42 -16.73 17.04
C GLY A 360 -4.45 -15.61 17.02
N GLY A 361 -4.77 -15.03 15.85
CA GLY A 361 -5.74 -13.94 15.72
C GLY A 361 -5.18 -12.58 16.19
N ARG A 362 -3.85 -12.44 16.19
CA ARG A 362 -3.16 -11.20 16.55
C ARG A 362 -2.97 -10.32 15.32
N THR A 363 -2.93 -9.02 15.53
CA THR A 363 -2.66 -8.01 14.50
C THR A 363 -1.56 -7.07 14.99
N TYR A 364 -0.56 -6.78 14.15
CA TYR A 364 0.70 -6.13 14.53
C TYR A 364 0.90 -4.79 13.80
N PHE A 365 1.41 -3.79 14.52
CA PHE A 365 1.43 -2.40 14.04
C PHE A 365 2.63 -1.56 14.50
N PRO A 366 3.40 -0.93 13.59
CA PRO A 366 4.38 0.09 13.97
C PRO A 366 3.69 1.43 14.28
N THR A 367 3.91 1.97 15.48
CA THR A 367 3.45 3.32 15.84
C THR A 367 4.27 4.41 15.12
N ALA A 368 3.61 5.47 14.68
CA ALA A 368 4.27 6.69 14.16
C ALA A 368 5.07 7.44 15.25
N MET A 369 4.89 7.10 16.52
CA MET A 369 5.65 7.68 17.64
C MET A 369 7.09 7.13 17.78
N GLY A 370 7.49 6.21 16.89
CA GLY A 370 8.89 5.74 16.79
C GLY A 370 9.37 4.84 17.93
N ARG A 371 8.46 4.28 18.75
CA ARG A 371 8.79 3.39 19.87
C ARG A 371 7.82 2.19 19.95
N GLY A 372 8.33 1.00 19.64
CA GLY A 372 7.59 -0.25 19.79
C GLY A 372 6.53 -0.51 18.72
N PHE A 373 5.65 -1.46 18.99
CA PHE A 373 4.55 -1.86 18.13
C PHE A 373 3.33 -2.23 18.99
N TYR A 374 2.13 -2.01 18.46
CA TYR A 374 0.90 -2.54 19.06
C TYR A 374 0.70 -4.01 18.63
N VAL A 375 0.21 -4.82 19.56
CA VAL A 375 -0.30 -6.17 19.30
C VAL A 375 -1.74 -6.20 19.78
N LEU A 376 -2.66 -6.35 18.83
CA LEU A 376 -4.09 -6.35 19.10
C LEU A 376 -4.66 -7.75 18.85
N GLN A 377 -5.54 -8.22 19.72
CA GLN A 377 -6.20 -9.52 19.58
C GLN A 377 -7.66 -9.34 20.00
N VAL A 378 -8.59 -9.79 19.17
CA VAL A 378 -10.02 -9.73 19.51
C VAL A 378 -10.29 -10.73 20.63
N MET A 379 -10.88 -10.24 21.72
CA MET A 379 -11.30 -11.05 22.86
C MET A 379 -12.83 -11.21 22.86
N PRO A 380 -13.37 -12.31 23.42
CA PRO A 380 -14.81 -12.41 23.64
C PRO A 380 -15.32 -11.25 24.48
N LYS A 381 -16.48 -10.69 24.12
CA LYS A 381 -17.14 -9.66 24.93
C LYS A 381 -17.35 -10.21 26.35
N PRO A 382 -16.91 -9.50 27.41
CA PRO A 382 -17.14 -9.95 28.79
C PRO A 382 -18.63 -10.20 29.02
N ALA A 383 -18.94 -11.26 29.76
CA ALA A 383 -20.32 -11.49 30.22
C ALA A 383 -20.80 -10.26 31.01
N PRO A 384 -22.07 -9.85 30.90
CA PRO A 384 -22.60 -8.79 31.74
C PRO A 384 -22.33 -9.13 33.21
N GLN A 385 -21.71 -8.20 33.95
CA GLN A 385 -21.59 -8.37 35.40
C GLN A 385 -23.01 -8.50 35.95
N GLN A 386 -23.31 -9.65 36.57
CA GLN A 386 -24.52 -9.76 37.38
C GLN A 386 -24.43 -8.68 38.45
N ALA A 387 -25.45 -7.83 38.53
CA ALA A 387 -25.53 -6.86 39.61
C ALA A 387 -25.43 -7.62 40.94
N PRO A 388 -24.65 -7.12 41.92
CA PRO A 388 -24.57 -7.77 43.22
C PRO A 388 -25.98 -7.92 43.77
N ALA A 389 -26.36 -9.14 44.15
CA ALA A 389 -27.62 -9.38 44.83
C ALA A 389 -27.63 -8.50 46.09
N GLY A 390 -28.62 -7.60 46.17
CA GLY A 390 -28.77 -6.74 47.33
C GLY A 390 -29.06 -7.59 48.57
N ASN A 391 -28.23 -7.43 49.60
CA ASN A 391 -28.48 -7.93 50.96
C ASN A 391 -29.27 -6.90 51.76
#